data_AF-A0A529HKC3-F1
#
_entry.id   AF-A0A529HKC3-F1
#
_cell.length_a   1.000
_cell.length_b   1.000
_cell.length_c   1.000
_cell.angle_alpha   90.00
_cell.angle_beta   90.00
_cell.angle_gamma   90.00
#
_symmetry.space_group_name_H-M   'P 1'
#
loop_
_entity.id
_entity.type
_entity.pdbx_description
1 polymer ?
#
loop_
_entity_poly.entity_id
_entity_poly.type
_entity_poly.pdbx_seq_one_letter_code
_entity_poly.pdbx_strand_id
1 'polypeptide(L)'
;SMFGDEIEQITEFDPLTAQKTGELKSVKIYANSHYVTPRPTLNQAIKSIKEELKHRLQELEKAGRLLEAQRLEQRTRFDLEMLEATGSCAGIENYSRYLTGRQPGDPPPTLFEYVPDNALIFIDESHVTVPQIGGMYRGDFRRKATLAEYGFRLPSCMDNRPLRFEEWDAMRPLSVAVSATPGGWELEQSGGVFAEQVIR
;
A
#
# COMPACT_ATOMS: atom_id res chain seq x y z
N SER A 1 10.52 -24.08 -23.92
CA SER A 1 9.71 -24.57 -25.04
C SER A 1 8.51 -25.32 -24.50
N MET A 2 7.50 -25.50 -25.35
CA MET A 2 6.31 -26.30 -25.06
C MET A 2 6.28 -27.49 -26.02
N PHE A 3 5.85 -28.65 -25.54
CA PHE A 3 5.49 -29.81 -26.36
C PHE A 3 4.00 -30.11 -26.15
N GLY A 4 3.15 -29.59 -27.04
CA GLY A 4 1.71 -29.55 -26.79
C GLY A 4 1.41 -28.74 -25.53
N ASP A 5 0.80 -29.39 -24.54
CA ASP A 5 0.44 -28.80 -23.25
C ASP A 5 1.49 -29.07 -22.14
N GLU A 6 2.61 -29.71 -22.48
CA GLU A 6 3.71 -29.99 -21.54
C GLU A 6 4.84 -28.98 -21.66
N ILE A 7 5.39 -28.56 -20.52
CA ILE A 7 6.60 -27.74 -20.45
C ILE A 7 7.79 -28.66 -20.70
N GLU A 8 8.40 -28.55 -21.88
CA GLU A 8 9.59 -29.34 -22.25
C GLU A 8 10.86 -28.76 -21.61
N GLN A 9 11.01 -27.42 -21.65
CA GLN A 9 12.19 -26.74 -21.17
C GLN A 9 11.89 -25.32 -20.71
N ILE A 10 12.50 -24.90 -19.60
CA ILE A 10 12.52 -23.51 -19.17
C ILE A 10 13.95 -23.02 -19.30
N THR A 11 14.15 -21.90 -20.00
CA THR A 11 15.47 -21.33 -20.26
C THR A 11 15.48 -19.89 -19.81
N GLU A 12 16.47 -19.51 -19.01
CA GLU A 12 16.80 -18.13 -18.73
C GLU A 12 17.69 -17.59 -19.85
N PHE A 13 17.43 -16.36 -20.27
CA PHE A 13 18.23 -15.69 -21.30
C PHE A 13 18.36 -14.21 -20.99
N ASP A 14 19.46 -13.62 -21.46
CA ASP A 14 19.68 -12.18 -21.41
C ASP A 14 18.78 -11.50 -22.48
N PRO A 15 17.86 -10.60 -22.07
CA PRO A 15 16.96 -9.93 -23.01
C PRO A 15 17.67 -8.96 -23.98
N LEU A 16 18.89 -8.50 -23.68
CA LEU A 16 19.65 -7.57 -24.54
C LEU A 16 20.43 -8.30 -25.63
N THR A 17 21.05 -9.43 -25.28
CA THR A 17 21.93 -10.18 -26.20
C THR A 17 21.28 -11.43 -26.80
N ALA A 18 20.11 -11.83 -26.27
CA ALA A 18 19.44 -13.10 -26.54
C ALA A 18 20.28 -14.35 -26.20
N GLN A 19 21.36 -14.19 -25.44
CA GLN A 19 22.19 -15.30 -25.02
C GLN A 19 21.51 -16.10 -23.91
N LYS A 20 21.41 -17.42 -24.08
CA LYS A 20 20.89 -18.33 -23.05
C LYS A 20 21.89 -18.43 -21.90
N THR A 21 21.42 -18.17 -20.67
CA THR A 21 22.25 -18.15 -19.45
C THR A 21 22.12 -19.44 -18.64
N GLY A 22 20.98 -20.14 -18.72
CA GLY A 22 20.79 -21.40 -18.00
C GLY A 22 19.47 -22.10 -18.27
N GLU A 23 19.40 -23.37 -17.89
CA GLU A 23 18.19 -24.18 -17.92
C GLU A 23 17.62 -24.32 -16.49
N LEU A 24 16.31 -24.12 -16.36
CA LEU A 24 15.61 -24.13 -15.08
C LEU A 24 14.63 -25.31 -15.01
N LYS A 25 14.51 -25.92 -13.82
CA LYS A 25 13.51 -26.97 -13.56
C LYS A 25 12.13 -26.41 -13.25
N SER A 26 12.07 -25.22 -12.70
CA SER A 26 10.83 -24.53 -12.33
C SER A 26 11.07 -23.03 -12.25
N VAL A 27 10.05 -22.24 -12.54
CA VAL A 27 10.07 -20.78 -12.34
C VAL A 27 8.80 -20.35 -11.63
N LYS A 28 8.90 -19.36 -10.74
CA LYS A 28 7.75 -18.72 -10.11
C LYS A 28 7.58 -17.33 -10.73
N ILE A 29 6.46 -17.10 -11.37
CA ILE A 29 6.11 -15.81 -11.98
C ILE A 29 5.18 -15.06 -11.03
N TYR A 30 5.63 -13.89 -10.57
CA TYR A 30 4.83 -13.00 -9.73
C TYR A 30 4.00 -12.05 -10.60
N ALA A 31 2.94 -11.50 -10.02
CA ALA A 31 2.18 -10.44 -10.64
C ALA A 31 3.05 -9.19 -10.89
N ASN A 32 2.78 -8.49 -11.98
CA ASN A 32 3.42 -7.21 -12.29
C ASN A 32 2.82 -6.02 -11.50
N SER A 33 1.90 -6.28 -10.57
CA SER A 33 1.23 -5.29 -9.73
C SER A 33 0.85 -5.89 -8.38
N HIS A 34 0.91 -5.07 -7.33
CA HIS A 34 0.45 -5.44 -5.98
C HIS A 34 -1.07 -5.31 -5.79
N TYR A 35 -1.79 -4.75 -6.77
CA TYR A 35 -3.25 -4.57 -6.72
C TYR A 35 -4.02 -5.60 -7.57
N VAL A 36 -3.36 -6.70 -7.96
CA VAL A 36 -4.04 -7.79 -8.69
C VAL A 36 -5.08 -8.42 -7.79
N THR A 37 -6.35 -8.16 -8.11
CA THR A 37 -7.50 -8.54 -7.30
C THR A 37 -8.36 -9.55 -8.05
N PRO A 38 -8.76 -10.68 -7.44
CA PRO A 38 -9.67 -11.64 -8.07
C PRO A 38 -11.00 -10.99 -8.46
N ARG A 39 -11.60 -11.43 -9.57
CA ARG A 39 -12.85 -10.85 -10.10
C ARG A 39 -14.02 -10.81 -9.10
N PRO A 40 -14.23 -11.83 -8.24
CA PRO A 40 -15.27 -11.75 -7.20
C PRO A 40 -15.05 -10.60 -6.21
N THR A 41 -13.81 -10.43 -5.73
CA THR A 41 -13.43 -9.35 -4.80
C THR A 41 -13.58 -7.99 -5.46
N LEU A 42 -13.16 -7.86 -6.73
CA LEU A 42 -13.32 -6.63 -7.51
C LEU A 42 -14.80 -6.25 -7.66
N ASN A 43 -15.67 -7.19 -8.00
CA ASN A 43 -17.11 -6.95 -8.13
C ASN A 43 -17.74 -6.50 -6.81
N GLN A 44 -17.28 -7.03 -5.68
CA GLN A 44 -17.73 -6.59 -4.36
C GLN A 44 -17.24 -5.16 -4.06
N ALA A 45 -15.98 -4.86 -4.33
CA ALA A 45 -15.41 -3.53 -4.17
C ALA A 45 -16.16 -2.48 -5.00
N ILE A 46 -16.46 -2.77 -6.27
CA ILE A 46 -17.23 -1.90 -7.16
C ILE A 46 -18.59 -1.53 -6.56
N LYS A 47 -19.31 -2.48 -5.95
CA LYS A 47 -20.60 -2.21 -5.29
C LYS A 47 -20.44 -1.24 -4.13
N SER A 48 -19.46 -1.48 -3.26
CA SER A 48 -19.21 -0.63 -2.09
C SER A 48 -18.73 0.77 -2.47
N ILE A 49 -17.93 0.90 -3.54
CA ILE A 49 -17.51 2.20 -4.08
C ILE A 49 -18.72 2.98 -4.63
N LYS A 50 -19.63 2.31 -5.36
CA LYS A 50 -20.87 2.93 -5.87
C LYS A 50 -21.77 3.41 -4.73
N GLU A 51 -21.83 2.67 -3.63
CA GLU A 51 -22.59 3.02 -2.44
C GLU A 51 -22.01 4.27 -1.75
N GLU A 52 -20.71 4.30 -1.47
CA GLU A 52 -20.06 5.48 -0.87
C GLU A 52 -20.16 6.70 -1.78
N LEU A 53 -20.00 6.54 -3.10
CA LEU A 53 -20.20 7.62 -4.06
C LEU A 53 -21.62 8.20 -3.93
N LYS A 54 -22.64 7.36 -3.92
CA LYS A 54 -24.04 7.81 -3.80
C LYS A 54 -24.26 8.62 -2.52
N HIS A 55 -23.77 8.13 -1.38
CA HIS A 55 -23.89 8.84 -0.11
C HIS A 55 -23.15 10.17 -0.15
N ARG A 56 -21.91 10.17 -0.65
CA ARG A 56 -21.07 11.36 -0.68
C ARG A 56 -21.61 12.45 -1.61
N LEU A 57 -22.18 12.08 -2.76
CA LEU A 57 -22.81 13.04 -3.67
C LEU A 57 -24.00 13.74 -3.00
N GLN A 58 -24.86 12.97 -2.31
CA GLN A 58 -25.99 13.54 -1.58
C GLN A 58 -25.55 14.52 -0.48
N GLU A 59 -24.46 14.23 0.23
CA GLU A 59 -23.89 15.14 1.24
C GLU A 59 -23.42 16.44 0.61
N LEU A 60 -22.63 16.36 -0.47
CA LEU A 60 -22.08 17.52 -1.16
C LEU A 60 -23.18 18.39 -1.77
N GLU A 61 -24.18 17.79 -2.41
CA GLU A 61 -25.33 18.49 -3.00
C GLU A 61 -26.15 19.22 -1.92
N LYS A 62 -26.46 18.56 -0.80
CA LYS A 62 -27.17 19.18 0.34
C LYS A 62 -26.39 20.34 0.96
N ALA A 63 -25.06 20.28 0.91
CA ALA A 63 -24.18 21.35 1.37
C ALA A 63 -23.97 22.47 0.33
N GLY A 64 -24.63 22.41 -0.85
CA GLY A 64 -24.47 23.40 -1.92
C GLY A 64 -23.14 23.30 -2.68
N ARG A 65 -22.37 22.21 -2.49
CA ARG A 65 -21.04 21.98 -3.07
C ARG A 65 -21.13 21.24 -4.40
N LEU A 66 -21.86 21.84 -5.35
CA LEU A 66 -22.22 21.20 -6.62
C LEU A 66 -21.00 20.93 -7.52
N LEU A 67 -19.98 21.80 -7.48
CA LEU A 67 -18.77 21.63 -8.27
C LEU A 67 -17.96 20.41 -7.80
N GLU A 68 -17.81 20.25 -6.47
CA GLU A 68 -17.15 19.09 -5.88
C GLU A 68 -17.93 17.80 -6.13
N ALA A 69 -19.27 17.84 -6.05
CA ALA A 69 -20.11 16.70 -6.37
C ALA A 69 -19.91 16.26 -7.83
N GLN A 70 -20.00 17.18 -8.78
CA GLN A 70 -19.79 16.90 -10.21
C GLN A 70 -18.39 16.34 -10.49
N ARG A 71 -17.36 16.94 -9.89
CA ARG A 71 -15.96 16.48 -10.02
C ARG A 71 -15.80 15.04 -9.52
N LEU A 72 -16.35 14.76 -8.34
CA LEU A 72 -16.27 13.44 -7.72
C LEU A 72 -17.00 12.40 -8.57
N GLU A 73 -18.21 12.71 -9.01
CA GLU A 73 -19.04 11.82 -9.81
C GLU A 73 -18.34 11.43 -11.13
N GLN A 74 -17.84 12.41 -11.87
CA GLN A 74 -17.15 12.17 -13.14
C GLN A 74 -15.93 11.28 -12.95
N ARG A 75 -15.08 11.60 -11.96
CA ARG A 75 -13.85 10.85 -11.69
C ARG A 75 -14.15 9.42 -11.27
N THR A 76 -15.03 9.23 -10.29
CA THR A 76 -15.32 7.90 -9.73
C THR A 76 -16.06 7.03 -10.74
N ARG A 77 -16.97 7.58 -11.56
CA ARG A 77 -17.63 6.79 -12.62
C ARG A 77 -16.65 6.30 -13.68
N PHE A 78 -15.75 7.16 -14.13
CA PHE A 78 -14.70 6.75 -15.06
C PHE A 78 -13.80 5.66 -14.47
N ASP A 79 -13.37 5.82 -13.22
CA ASP A 79 -12.57 4.80 -12.53
C ASP A 79 -13.35 3.47 -12.42
N LEU A 80 -14.66 3.50 -12.12
CA LEU A 80 -15.52 2.31 -12.05
C LEU A 80 -15.66 1.60 -13.41
N GLU A 81 -15.83 2.34 -14.50
CA GLU A 81 -15.88 1.77 -15.85
C GLU A 81 -14.55 1.08 -16.20
N MET A 82 -13.42 1.70 -15.86
CA MET A 82 -12.10 1.11 -16.07
C MET A 82 -11.89 -0.16 -15.24
N LEU A 83 -12.35 -0.18 -13.98
CA LEU A 83 -12.31 -1.36 -13.13
C LEU A 83 -13.17 -2.50 -13.71
N GLU A 84 -14.37 -2.22 -14.21
CA GLU A 84 -15.25 -3.22 -14.83
C GLU A 84 -14.68 -3.78 -16.14
N ALA A 85 -14.07 -2.93 -16.97
CA ALA A 85 -13.56 -3.32 -18.29
C ALA A 85 -12.19 -4.01 -18.24
N THR A 86 -11.26 -3.49 -17.41
CA THR A 86 -9.84 -3.90 -17.44
C THR A 86 -9.37 -4.55 -16.15
N GLY A 87 -10.15 -4.46 -15.07
CA GLY A 87 -9.71 -4.90 -13.74
C GLY A 87 -8.80 -3.92 -13.02
N SER A 88 -8.50 -2.75 -13.60
CA SER A 88 -7.63 -1.73 -13.00
C SER A 88 -8.02 -0.31 -13.42
N CYS A 89 -7.54 0.70 -12.69
CA CYS A 89 -7.72 2.10 -13.04
C CYS A 89 -6.53 2.95 -12.55
N ALA A 90 -6.42 4.18 -13.07
CA ALA A 90 -5.37 5.10 -12.64
C ALA A 90 -5.63 5.60 -11.21
N GLY A 91 -4.73 5.25 -10.29
CA GLY A 91 -4.88 5.56 -8.88
C GLY A 91 -5.76 4.55 -8.13
N ILE A 92 -5.74 3.28 -8.55
CA ILE A 92 -6.50 2.19 -7.92
C ILE A 92 -6.27 2.07 -6.41
N GLU A 93 -5.10 2.48 -5.91
CA GLU A 93 -4.75 2.48 -4.50
C GLU A 93 -5.71 3.30 -3.63
N ASN A 94 -6.41 4.30 -4.21
CA ASN A 94 -7.42 5.10 -3.50
C ASN A 94 -8.69 4.30 -3.16
N TYR A 95 -8.84 3.11 -3.73
CA TYR A 95 -9.90 2.15 -3.46
C TYR A 95 -9.40 0.94 -2.65
N SER A 96 -8.16 0.97 -2.14
CA SER A 96 -7.50 -0.17 -1.49
C SER A 96 -8.27 -0.76 -0.32
N ARG A 97 -8.97 0.06 0.50
CA ARG A 97 -9.87 -0.43 1.56
C ARG A 97 -10.86 -1.46 1.02
N TYR A 98 -11.52 -1.14 -0.08
CA TYR A 98 -12.52 -2.00 -0.69
C TYR A 98 -11.91 -3.22 -1.37
N LEU A 99 -10.75 -3.06 -2.00
CA LEU A 99 -10.05 -4.15 -2.69
C LEU A 99 -9.47 -5.18 -1.72
N THR A 100 -9.11 -4.76 -0.51
CA THR A 100 -8.52 -5.60 0.54
C THR A 100 -9.56 -6.16 1.51
N GLY A 101 -10.81 -5.68 1.47
CA GLY A 101 -11.87 -6.12 2.39
C GLY A 101 -11.69 -5.63 3.84
N ARG A 102 -10.84 -4.62 4.06
CA ARG A 102 -10.58 -4.02 5.37
C ARG A 102 -11.75 -3.11 5.80
N GLN A 103 -11.94 -2.95 7.10
CA GLN A 103 -12.93 -2.03 7.64
C GLN A 103 -12.42 -0.57 7.60
N PRO A 104 -13.31 0.43 7.64
CA PRO A 104 -12.89 1.82 7.77
C PRO A 104 -11.96 2.04 8.98
N GLY A 105 -10.82 2.69 8.76
CA GLY A 105 -9.82 2.95 9.81
C GLY A 105 -8.81 1.82 10.07
N ASP A 106 -9.04 0.60 9.59
CA ASP A 106 -8.08 -0.51 9.70
C ASP A 106 -6.72 -0.13 9.07
N PRO A 107 -5.60 -0.67 9.59
CA PRO A 107 -4.30 -0.46 8.97
C PRO A 107 -4.29 -1.10 7.56
N PRO A 108 -3.77 -0.38 6.56
CA PRO A 108 -3.62 -0.94 5.22
C PRO A 108 -2.52 -2.00 5.20
N PRO A 109 -2.54 -2.93 4.22
CA PRO A 109 -1.48 -3.91 4.08
C PRO A 109 -0.16 -3.23 3.80
N THR A 110 0.89 -3.68 4.49
CA THR A 110 2.26 -3.17 4.33
C THR A 110 3.23 -4.31 4.07
N LEU A 111 4.50 -3.97 3.82
CA LEU A 111 5.57 -4.95 3.69
C LEU A 111 5.66 -5.89 4.90
N PHE A 112 5.28 -5.45 6.10
CA PHE A 112 5.32 -6.30 7.30
C PHE A 112 4.40 -7.52 7.23
N GLU A 113 3.37 -7.51 6.38
CA GLU A 113 2.51 -8.68 6.16
C GLU A 113 3.14 -9.72 5.21
N TYR A 114 4.23 -9.34 4.51
CA TYR A 114 4.93 -10.20 3.56
C TYR A 114 6.24 -10.78 4.10
N VAL A 115 6.77 -10.19 5.18
CA VAL A 115 8.01 -10.67 5.81
C VAL A 115 7.70 -11.80 6.80
N PRO A 116 8.62 -12.77 6.97
CA PRO A 116 8.47 -13.81 7.97
C PRO A 116 8.41 -13.24 9.41
N ASP A 117 7.71 -13.93 10.31
CA ASP A 117 7.59 -13.53 11.73
C ASP A 117 8.95 -13.42 12.46
N ASN A 118 9.96 -14.14 11.98
CA ASN A 118 11.33 -14.13 12.51
C ASN A 118 12.26 -13.13 11.80
N ALA A 119 11.71 -12.20 11.00
CA ALA A 119 12.48 -11.15 10.38
C ALA A 119 13.12 -10.24 11.44
N LEU A 120 14.26 -9.65 11.07
CA LEU A 120 14.96 -8.65 11.87
C LEU A 120 14.98 -7.35 11.07
N ILE A 121 14.57 -6.25 11.69
CA ILE A 121 14.62 -4.91 11.07
C ILE A 121 15.81 -4.16 11.64
N PHE A 122 16.57 -3.51 10.75
CA PHE A 122 17.54 -2.51 11.13
C PHE A 122 16.98 -1.14 10.80
N ILE A 123 16.94 -0.26 11.79
CA ILE A 123 16.51 1.13 11.64
C ILE A 123 17.78 1.98 11.66
N ASP A 124 18.29 2.26 10.46
CA ASP A 124 19.44 3.14 10.30
C ASP A 124 19.10 4.59 10.62
N GLU A 125 20.06 5.31 11.19
CA GLU A 125 19.89 6.65 11.75
C GLU A 125 18.58 6.83 12.52
N SER A 126 18.33 5.91 13.46
CA SER A 126 17.04 5.77 14.16
C SER A 126 16.51 7.07 14.74
N HIS A 127 17.40 7.92 15.25
CA HIS A 127 17.06 9.22 15.85
C HIS A 127 16.38 10.20 14.87
N VAL A 128 16.53 9.99 13.57
CA VAL A 128 15.84 10.71 12.49
C VAL A 128 14.72 9.86 11.90
N THR A 129 15.00 8.58 11.63
CA THR A 129 14.07 7.66 10.94
C THR A 129 12.79 7.41 11.76
N VAL A 130 12.89 7.23 13.08
CA VAL A 130 11.74 6.97 13.96
C VAL A 130 10.78 8.18 14.00
N PRO A 131 11.24 9.43 14.26
CA PRO A 131 10.38 10.61 14.12
C PRO A 131 9.76 10.76 12.73
N GLN A 132 10.51 10.43 11.67
CA GLN A 132 9.99 10.49 10.30
C GLN A 132 8.82 9.53 10.11
N ILE A 133 8.93 8.28 10.54
CA ILE A 133 7.84 7.28 10.50
C ILE A 133 6.59 7.85 11.21
N GLY A 134 6.76 8.43 12.39
CA GLY A 134 5.66 9.06 13.13
C GLY A 134 5.03 10.28 12.45
N GLY A 135 5.78 10.97 11.58
CA GLY A 135 5.31 12.12 10.82
C GLY A 135 4.52 11.78 9.55
N MET A 136 4.75 10.61 8.94
CA MET A 136 4.23 10.26 7.62
C MET A 136 2.70 10.28 7.55
N TYR A 137 2.02 9.66 8.54
CA TYR A 137 0.56 9.58 8.57
C TYR A 137 -0.09 10.97 8.56
N ARG A 138 0.41 11.91 9.37
CA ARG A 138 -0.20 13.25 9.51
C ARG A 138 -0.12 14.05 8.20
N GLY A 139 1.01 13.98 7.51
CA GLY A 139 1.20 14.65 6.23
C GLY A 139 0.28 14.08 5.15
N ASP A 140 0.22 12.75 5.05
CA ASP A 140 -0.64 12.07 4.07
C ASP A 140 -2.13 12.29 4.35
N PHE A 141 -2.56 12.20 5.61
CA PHE A 141 -3.93 12.44 6.03
C PHE A 141 -4.39 13.85 5.67
N ARG A 142 -3.61 14.89 5.98
CA ARG A 142 -3.96 16.28 5.65
C ARG A 142 -4.17 16.47 4.15
N ARG A 143 -3.25 15.95 3.34
CA ARG A 143 -3.33 16.03 1.87
C ARG A 143 -4.58 15.32 1.34
N LYS A 144 -4.87 14.10 1.82
CA LYS A 144 -6.03 13.32 1.37
C LYS A 144 -7.36 13.86 1.87
N ALA A 145 -7.39 14.40 3.08
CA ALA A 145 -8.54 15.11 3.61
C ALA A 145 -8.93 16.28 2.69
N THR A 146 -7.96 17.09 2.24
CA THR A 146 -8.20 18.15 1.25
C THR A 146 -8.74 17.60 -0.08
N LEU A 147 -8.20 16.50 -0.59
CA LEU A 147 -8.71 15.89 -1.83
C LEU A 147 -10.15 15.40 -1.70
N ALA A 148 -10.49 14.76 -0.57
CA ALA A 148 -11.84 14.27 -0.29
C ALA A 148 -12.83 15.41 0.01
N GLU A 149 -12.35 16.47 0.66
CA GLU A 149 -13.10 17.69 0.90
C GLU A 149 -13.46 18.35 -0.43
N TYR A 150 -12.52 18.54 -1.33
CA TYR A 150 -12.76 19.20 -2.62
C TYR A 150 -13.25 18.25 -3.74
N GLY A 151 -13.76 17.07 -3.41
CA GLY A 151 -14.39 16.16 -4.39
C GLY A 151 -13.45 15.59 -5.45
N PHE A 152 -12.13 15.55 -5.20
CA PHE A 152 -11.18 14.87 -6.09
C PHE A 152 -11.14 13.36 -5.87
N ARG A 153 -11.44 12.90 -4.65
CA ARG A 153 -11.45 11.49 -4.25
C ARG A 153 -12.59 11.22 -3.25
N LEU A 154 -13.00 9.96 -3.13
CA LEU A 154 -13.93 9.52 -2.09
C LEU A 154 -13.28 9.60 -0.69
N PRO A 155 -14.06 9.73 0.39
CA PRO A 155 -13.53 9.70 1.76
C PRO A 155 -12.67 8.46 2.05
N SER A 156 -13.02 7.29 1.50
CA SER A 156 -12.22 6.05 1.59
C SER A 156 -10.76 6.18 1.19
N CYS A 157 -10.40 7.19 0.37
CA CYS A 157 -9.01 7.35 -0.05
C CYS A 157 -8.08 7.62 1.14
N MET A 158 -8.61 8.11 2.27
CA MET A 158 -7.85 8.34 3.50
C MET A 158 -7.45 7.03 4.21
N ASP A 159 -8.14 5.92 3.92
CA ASP A 159 -7.80 4.60 4.48
C ASP A 159 -6.64 3.93 3.72
N ASN A 160 -6.38 4.38 2.48
CA ASN A 160 -5.07 4.16 1.87
C ASN A 160 -4.10 5.12 2.54
N ARG A 161 -3.21 4.67 3.42
CA ARG A 161 -2.34 5.59 4.19
C ARG A 161 -1.09 4.88 4.69
N PRO A 162 -0.04 5.60 5.10
CA PRO A 162 0.99 5.03 5.96
C PRO A 162 0.38 4.54 7.29
N LEU A 163 1.08 3.61 7.94
CA LEU A 163 0.77 3.24 9.32
C LEU A 163 0.89 4.47 10.23
N ARG A 164 0.02 4.53 11.23
CA ARG A 164 0.23 5.38 12.41
C ARG A 164 1.43 4.84 13.18
N PHE A 165 2.07 5.69 13.98
CA PHE A 165 3.25 5.28 14.73
C PHE A 165 2.96 4.06 15.62
N GLU A 166 1.80 4.06 16.28
CA GLU A 166 1.35 2.98 17.16
C GLU A 166 1.06 1.69 16.40
N GLU A 167 0.58 1.78 15.15
CA GLU A 167 0.38 0.62 14.29
C GLU A 167 1.71 0.06 13.80
N TRP A 168 2.65 0.92 13.42
CA TRP A 168 4.01 0.50 13.06
C TRP A 168 4.72 -0.16 14.24
N ASP A 169 4.63 0.44 15.43
CA ASP A 169 5.23 -0.07 16.65
C ASP A 169 4.67 -1.45 16.99
N ALA A 170 3.35 -1.66 16.87
CA ALA A 170 2.73 -2.96 17.09
C ALA A 170 3.03 -4.01 16.01
N MET A 171 3.23 -3.59 14.75
CA MET A 171 3.45 -4.50 13.62
C MET A 171 4.92 -4.87 13.39
N ARG A 172 5.88 -4.04 13.83
CA ARG A 172 7.29 -4.30 13.54
C ARG A 172 7.76 -5.57 14.28
N PRO A 173 8.47 -6.49 13.61
CA PRO A 173 9.18 -7.58 14.29
C PRO A 173 10.36 -7.05 15.13
N LEU A 174 11.17 -7.97 15.66
CA LEU A 174 12.39 -7.62 16.37
C LEU A 174 13.22 -6.61 15.55
N SER A 175 13.62 -5.53 16.22
CA SER A 175 14.22 -4.38 15.57
C SER A 175 15.51 -3.96 16.28
N VAL A 176 16.54 -3.61 15.51
CA VAL A 176 17.80 -3.01 15.96
C VAL A 176 17.82 -1.56 15.48
N ALA A 177 17.72 -0.63 16.41
CA ALA A 177 17.91 0.80 16.14
C ALA A 177 19.41 1.12 16.13
N VAL A 178 19.89 1.68 15.02
CA VAL A 178 21.29 2.05 14.81
C VAL A 178 21.38 3.57 14.72
N SER A 179 22.11 4.18 15.65
CA SER A 179 22.39 5.61 15.62
C SER A 179 23.57 5.96 16.53
N ALA A 180 24.35 6.95 16.12
CA ALA A 180 25.38 7.57 16.97
C ALA A 180 24.77 8.45 18.09
N THR A 181 23.54 8.91 17.92
CA THR A 181 22.83 9.78 18.89
C THR A 181 21.42 9.26 19.10
N PRO A 182 21.23 8.10 19.77
CA PRO A 182 19.91 7.50 19.97
C PRO A 182 18.92 8.50 20.60
N GLY A 183 17.73 8.59 20.03
CA GLY A 183 16.65 9.41 20.54
C GLY A 183 15.99 8.84 21.80
N GLY A 184 15.03 9.59 22.33
CA GLY A 184 14.30 9.18 23.55
C GLY A 184 13.50 7.90 23.37
N TRP A 185 12.89 7.70 22.20
CA TRP A 185 12.10 6.50 21.92
C TRP A 185 12.98 5.25 21.92
N GLU A 186 14.17 5.31 21.31
CA GLU A 186 15.09 4.17 21.27
C GLU A 186 15.53 3.74 22.66
N LEU A 187 15.90 4.71 23.51
CA LEU A 187 16.33 4.46 24.88
C LEU A 187 15.21 3.89 25.75
N GLU A 188 13.97 4.36 25.54
CA GLU A 188 12.80 3.82 26.22
C GLU A 188 12.53 2.37 25.79
N GLN A 189 12.52 2.10 24.49
CA GLN A 189 12.26 0.75 23.96
C GLN A 189 13.34 -0.26 24.36
N SER A 190 14.59 0.17 24.49
CA SER A 190 15.69 -0.70 24.89
C SER A 190 15.87 -0.82 26.41
N GLY A 191 15.09 -0.08 27.21
CA GLY A 191 15.27 -0.01 28.67
C GLY A 191 16.65 0.53 29.08
N GLY A 192 17.25 1.38 28.25
CA GLY A 192 18.60 1.92 28.43
C GLY A 192 19.74 0.96 28.07
N VAL A 193 19.43 -0.24 27.54
CA VAL A 193 20.45 -1.18 27.07
C VAL A 193 20.86 -0.82 25.64
N PHE A 194 22.16 -0.66 25.40
CA PHE A 194 22.70 -0.47 24.06
C PHE A 194 24.06 -1.17 23.92
N ALA A 195 24.46 -1.44 22.68
CA ALA A 195 25.78 -1.96 22.34
C ALA A 195 26.52 -0.91 21.50
N GLU A 196 27.80 -0.69 21.80
CA GLU A 196 28.64 0.23 21.03
C GLU A 196 29.33 -0.51 19.89
N GLN A 197 29.23 0.03 18.67
CA GLN A 197 29.99 -0.45 17.53
C GLN A 197 31.35 0.26 17.50
N VAL A 198 32.41 -0.47 17.84
CA VAL A 198 33.79 0.03 17.73
C VAL A 198 34.35 -0.34 16.35
N ILE A 199 34.54 0.65 15.48
CA ILE A 199 35.26 0.49 14.21
C ILE A 199 36.75 0.61 14.52
N ARG A 200 37.54 -0.46 14.26
CA ARG A 200 39.00 -0.50 14.43
C ARG A 200 39.69 -0.65 13.08
#